data_AF-A0A969WPE1-F1
#
_entry.id   AF-A0A969WPE1-F1
#
_cell.length_a   1.000
_cell.length_b   1.000
_cell.length_c   1.000
_cell.angle_alpha   90.00
_cell.angle_beta   90.00
_cell.angle_gamma   90.00
#
_symmetry.space_group_name_H-M   'P 1'
#
loop_
_entity.id
_entity.type
_entity.pdbx_description
1 polymer ?
#
loop_
_entity_poly.entity_id
_entity_poly.type
_entity_poly.pdbx_seq_one_letter_code
_entity_poly.pdbx_strand_id
1 'polypeptide(L)'
;AHIALSNIDELDDFQGGEEYRQATIDFINNYIELAKNEYTEFIEKYYLPDELFTDEILDRCLEILMDIDEKYNASFDKLTEIQEEFAKLYHFDLEVRK
;
A
#
# COMPACT_ATOMS: atom_id res chain seq x y z
N ALA A 1 12.51 1.12 -0.63
CA ALA A 1 11.51 2.20 -0.64
C ALA A 1 12.07 3.49 -1.25
N HIS A 2 13.15 4.06 -0.68
CA HIS A 2 13.69 5.35 -1.16
C HIS A 2 14.03 5.37 -2.66
N ILE A 3 14.73 4.34 -3.16
CA ILE A 3 15.08 4.18 -4.59
C ILE A 3 13.84 4.06 -5.50
N ALA A 4 12.75 3.47 -5.02
CA ALA A 4 11.54 3.28 -5.83
C ALA A 4 10.75 4.58 -6.00
N LEU A 5 10.66 5.39 -4.94
CA LEU A 5 10.02 6.72 -5.01
C LEU A 5 10.83 7.71 -5.85
N SER A 6 12.17 7.73 -5.69
CA SER A 6 13.04 8.62 -6.48
C SER A 6 12.83 8.44 -8.00
N ASN A 7 12.68 7.20 -8.45
CA ASN A 7 12.47 6.91 -9.87
C ASN A 7 11.07 7.29 -10.37
N ILE A 8 10.08 7.44 -9.48
CA ILE A 8 8.69 7.78 -9.82
C ILE A 8 8.51 9.30 -9.82
N ASP A 9 9.14 10.00 -8.88
CA ASP A 9 9.18 11.47 -8.84
C ASP A 9 9.87 12.06 -10.08
N GLU A 10 10.80 11.30 -10.68
CA GLU A 10 11.52 11.67 -11.91
C GLU A 10 10.76 11.31 -13.20
N LEU A 11 9.57 10.71 -13.13
CA LEU A 11 8.77 10.41 -14.31
C LEU A 11 8.18 11.71 -14.90
N ASP A 12 8.44 11.93 -16.18
CA ASP A 12 7.84 13.02 -16.96
C ASP A 12 6.30 12.96 -16.90
N ASP A 13 5.67 14.14 -16.96
CA ASP A 13 4.22 14.24 -17.09
C ASP A 13 3.74 13.53 -18.37
N PHE A 14 2.67 12.74 -18.27
CA PHE A 14 2.10 12.08 -19.44
C PHE A 14 0.99 12.94 -20.03
N GLN A 15 1.27 13.58 -21.18
CA GLN A 15 0.33 14.50 -21.84
C GLN A 15 -0.16 15.65 -20.93
N GLY A 16 0.66 16.08 -19.98
CA GLY A 16 0.31 17.13 -19.01
C GLY A 16 -0.59 16.68 -17.87
N GLY A 17 -0.88 15.39 -17.76
CA GLY A 17 -1.53 14.77 -16.60
C GLY A 17 -0.51 14.17 -15.64
N GLU A 18 -0.76 14.30 -14.34
CA GLU A 18 0.06 13.76 -13.25
C GLU A 18 -0.71 12.82 -12.32
N GLU A 19 -1.99 12.61 -12.58
CA GLU A 19 -2.92 11.88 -11.69
C GLU A 19 -2.46 10.45 -11.44
N TYR A 20 -1.99 9.76 -12.49
CA TYR A 20 -1.44 8.41 -12.38
C TYR A 20 -0.13 8.37 -11.58
N ARG A 21 0.77 9.34 -11.81
CA ARG A 21 2.04 9.46 -11.06
C ARG A 21 1.74 9.69 -9.58
N GLN A 22 0.86 10.64 -9.28
CA GLN A 22 0.49 10.99 -7.91
C GLN A 22 -0.19 9.81 -7.20
N ALA A 23 -1.10 9.09 -7.87
CA ALA A 23 -1.74 7.90 -7.31
C ALA A 23 -0.72 6.81 -6.95
N THR A 24 0.29 6.63 -7.79
CA THR A 24 1.36 5.65 -7.55
C THR A 24 2.24 6.09 -6.37
N ILE A 25 2.59 7.38 -6.28
CA ILE A 25 3.34 7.94 -5.15
C ILE A 25 2.54 7.77 -3.85
N ASP A 26 1.25 8.12 -3.85
CA ASP A 26 0.34 7.96 -2.70
C ASP A 26 0.32 6.51 -2.22
N PHE A 27 0.13 5.56 -3.13
CA PHE A 27 0.11 4.13 -2.81
C PHE A 27 1.42 3.66 -2.16
N ILE A 28 2.56 4.05 -2.73
CA ILE A 28 3.88 3.65 -2.20
C ILE A 28 4.12 4.29 -0.83
N ASN A 29 3.75 5.56 -0.65
CA ASN A 29 3.87 6.24 0.63
C ASN A 29 3.00 5.57 1.70
N ASN A 30 1.74 5.25 1.39
CA ASN A 30 0.86 4.52 2.30
C ASN A 30 1.45 3.15 2.68
N TYR A 31 2.01 2.42 1.71
CA TYR A 31 2.67 1.14 1.99
C TYR A 31 3.92 1.32 2.88
N ILE A 32 4.71 2.38 2.69
CA ILE A 32 5.85 2.70 3.54
C ILE A 32 5.40 3.05 4.97
N GLU A 33 4.31 3.78 5.13
CA GLU A 33 3.75 4.09 6.44
C GLU A 33 3.30 2.83 7.15
N LEU A 34 2.56 1.95 6.46
CA LEU A 34 2.19 0.63 6.97
C LEU A 34 3.43 -0.16 7.43
N ALA A 35 4.48 -0.17 6.61
CA ALA A 35 5.72 -0.89 6.91
C ALA A 35 6.44 -0.33 8.14
N LYS A 36 6.36 0.98 8.38
CA LYS A 36 7.04 1.66 9.50
C LYS A 36 6.25 1.56 10.80
N ASN A 37 4.93 1.51 10.73
CA ASN A 37 4.05 1.57 11.89
C ASN A 37 3.47 0.18 12.19
N GLU A 38 2.40 -0.22 11.49
CA GLU A 38 1.60 -1.40 11.81
C GLU A 38 2.41 -2.70 11.66
N TYR A 39 3.18 -2.86 10.58
CA TYR A 39 4.03 -4.05 10.43
C TYR A 39 5.13 -4.12 11.49
N THR A 40 5.70 -2.97 11.88
CA THR A 40 6.69 -2.92 12.96
C THR A 40 6.06 -3.35 14.27
N GLU A 41 4.90 -2.77 14.64
CA GLU A 41 4.18 -3.13 15.86
C GLU A 41 3.81 -4.61 15.88
N PHE A 42 3.27 -5.13 14.78
CA PHE A 42 2.93 -6.54 14.64
C PHE A 42 4.14 -7.44 14.90
N ILE A 43 5.28 -7.15 14.27
CA ILE A 43 6.52 -7.93 14.45
C ILE A 43 6.97 -7.85 15.92
N GLU A 44 6.99 -6.65 16.52
CA GLU A 44 7.40 -6.49 17.92
C GLU A 44 6.54 -7.30 18.90
N LYS A 45 5.23 -7.43 18.64
CA LYS A 45 4.32 -8.24 19.45
C LYS A 45 4.45 -9.73 19.16
N TYR A 46 4.51 -10.11 17.89
CA TYR A 46 4.54 -11.50 17.44
C TYR A 46 5.83 -12.23 17.83
N TYR A 47 6.94 -11.51 17.96
CA TYR A 47 8.23 -12.06 18.37
C TYR A 47 8.47 -12.03 19.89
N LEU A 48 7.45 -11.72 20.69
CA LEU A 48 7.57 -11.84 22.15
C LEU A 48 7.83 -13.31 22.55
N PRO A 49 8.65 -13.56 23.58
CA PRO A 49 8.79 -14.90 24.16
C PRO A 49 7.44 -15.45 24.61
N ASP A 50 7.26 -16.78 24.56
CA ASP A 50 6.00 -17.46 24.93
C ASP A 50 5.44 -17.03 26.29
N GLU A 51 6.31 -16.73 27.28
CA GLU A 51 5.91 -16.27 28.62
C GLU A 51 5.24 -14.89 28.62
N LEU A 52 5.51 -14.06 27.61
CA LEU A 52 4.96 -12.71 27.42
C LEU A 52 3.92 -12.65 26.32
N PHE A 53 3.77 -13.70 25.52
CA PHE A 53 2.77 -13.80 24.46
C PHE A 53 1.45 -14.31 25.05
N THR A 54 0.58 -13.38 25.43
CA THR A 54 -0.73 -13.66 26.04
C THR A 54 -1.86 -13.63 25.00
N ASP A 55 -3.06 -14.07 25.38
CA ASP A 55 -4.26 -13.94 24.54
C ASP A 55 -4.54 -12.47 24.17
N GLU A 56 -4.26 -11.52 25.08
CA GLU A 56 -4.39 -10.08 24.80
C GLU A 56 -3.39 -9.61 23.73
N ILE A 57 -2.17 -10.13 23.73
CA ILE A 57 -1.18 -9.85 22.69
C ILE A 57 -1.61 -10.44 21.35
N LEU A 58 -2.20 -11.65 21.37
CA LEU A 58 -2.76 -12.27 20.17
C LEU A 58 -3.92 -11.44 19.60
N ASP A 59 -4.86 -11.01 20.43
CA ASP A 59 -5.96 -10.15 20.01
C ASP A 59 -5.44 -8.85 19.39
N ARG A 60 -4.43 -8.23 20.01
CA ARG A 60 -3.78 -7.04 19.45
C ARG A 60 -3.12 -7.31 18.10
N CYS A 61 -2.48 -8.47 17.92
CA CYS A 61 -1.89 -8.85 16.63
C CYS A 61 -2.97 -9.00 15.55
N LEU A 62 -4.13 -9.57 15.88
CA LEU A 62 -5.25 -9.70 14.95
C LEU A 62 -5.83 -8.35 14.56
N GLU A 63 -5.99 -7.43 15.51
CA GLU A 63 -6.40 -6.05 15.23
C GLU A 63 -5.44 -5.35 14.26
N ILE A 64 -4.13 -5.45 14.51
CA ILE A 64 -3.13 -4.83 13.64
C ILE A 64 -3.20 -5.41 12.21
N LEU A 65 -3.42 -6.72 12.07
CA LEU A 65 -3.58 -7.35 10.75
C LEU A 65 -4.84 -6.85 10.02
N MET A 66 -5.94 -6.62 10.74
CA MET A 66 -7.14 -6.02 10.16
C MET A 66 -6.91 -4.58 9.71
N ASP A 67 -6.22 -3.77 10.54
CA ASP A 67 -5.87 -2.38 10.21
C ASP A 67 -4.97 -2.31 8.97
N ILE A 68 -4.02 -3.24 8.84
CA ILE A 68 -3.15 -3.35 7.66
C ILE A 68 -3.97 -3.67 6.41
N ASP A 69 -4.85 -4.67 6.48
CA ASP A 69 -5.66 -5.10 5.34
C ASP A 69 -6.58 -3.97 4.86
N GLU A 70 -7.27 -3.29 5.79
CA GLU A 70 -8.15 -2.17 5.46
C GLU A 70 -7.40 -1.03 4.77
N LYS A 71 -6.28 -0.58 5.34
CA LYS A 71 -5.49 0.54 4.79
C LYS A 71 -4.84 0.19 3.46
N TYR A 72 -4.35 -1.04 3.32
CA TYR A 72 -3.76 -1.52 2.07
C TYR A 72 -4.81 -1.58 0.97
N ASN A 73 -5.95 -2.23 1.21
CA ASN A 73 -7.01 -2.39 0.22
C ASN A 73 -7.58 -1.04 -0.20
N ALA A 74 -7.83 -0.12 0.74
CA ALA A 74 -8.29 1.23 0.40
C ALA A 74 -7.31 1.99 -0.52
N SER A 75 -6.00 1.83 -0.28
CA SER A 75 -4.97 2.45 -1.12
C SER A 75 -4.85 1.77 -2.49
N PHE A 76 -4.98 0.44 -2.51
CA PHE A 76 -4.91 -0.38 -3.71
C PHE A 76 -6.13 -0.13 -4.63
N ASP A 77 -7.33 -0.03 -4.07
CA ASP A 77 -8.56 0.26 -4.79
C ASP A 77 -8.47 1.63 -5.48
N LYS A 78 -8.01 2.67 -4.76
CA LYS A 78 -7.79 4.01 -5.34
C LYS A 78 -6.80 3.98 -6.52
N LEU A 79 -5.70 3.23 -6.40
CA LEU A 79 -4.74 3.09 -7.50
C LEU A 79 -5.36 2.35 -8.69
N THR A 80 -6.13 1.31 -8.43
CA THR A 80 -6.81 0.50 -9.45
C THR A 80 -7.84 1.33 -10.21
N GLU A 81 -8.65 2.14 -9.51
CA GLU A 81 -9.61 3.05 -10.14
C GLU A 81 -8.91 4.01 -11.11
N ILE A 82 -7.80 4.62 -10.68
CA ILE A 82 -7.03 5.56 -11.52
C ILE A 82 -6.36 4.85 -12.70
N GLN A 83 -5.89 3.61 -12.51
CA GLN A 83 -5.39 2.76 -13.60
C GLN A 83 -6.47 2.46 -14.64
N GLU A 84 -7.68 2.13 -14.19
CA GLU A 84 -8.81 1.88 -15.08
C GLU A 84 -9.24 3.14 -15.84
N GLU A 85 -9.30 4.29 -15.17
CA GLU A 85 -9.62 5.58 -15.79
C GLU A 85 -8.59 5.97 -16.84
N PHE A 86 -7.30 5.83 -16.51
CA PHE A 86 -6.20 6.07 -17.45
C PHE A 86 -6.30 5.14 -18.66
N ALA A 87 -6.55 3.84 -18.45
CA ALA A 87 -6.71 2.89 -19.54
C ALA A 87 -7.92 3.22 -20.44
N LYS A 88 -9.06 3.58 -19.84
CA LYS A 88 -10.26 4.02 -20.58
C LYS A 88 -9.98 5.28 -21.42
N LEU A 89 -9.28 6.27 -20.86
CA LEU A 89 -8.98 7.54 -21.52
C LEU A 89 -8.09 7.34 -22.76
N TYR A 90 -7.13 6.42 -22.68
CA TYR A 90 -6.16 6.17 -23.75
C TYR A 90 -6.44 4.92 -24.58
N HIS A 91 -7.61 4.29 -24.38
CA HIS A 91 -8.03 3.07 -25.08
C HIS A 91 -7.04 1.91 -24.94
N PHE A 92 -6.43 1.76 -23.76
CA PHE A 92 -5.63 0.58 -23.44
C PHE A 92 -6.53 -0.58 -23.04
N ASP A 93 -6.27 -1.76 -23.59
CA ASP A 93 -6.90 -3.00 -23.15
C ASP A 93 -6.20 -3.50 -21.88
N LEU A 94 -6.92 -3.52 -20.76
CA LEU A 94 -6.45 -4.13 -19.52
C LEU A 94 -6.70 -5.64 -19.57
N GLU A 95 -5.64 -6.44 -19.74
CA GLU A 95 -5.72 -7.88 -19.56
C GLU A 95 -5.87 -8.20 -18.06
N VAL A 96 -7.09 -8.53 -17.62
CA VAL A 96 -7.31 -9.09 -16.29
C VAL A 96 -6.79 -10.53 -16.31
N ARG A 97 -5.56 -10.74 -15.82
CA ARG A 97 -5.05 -12.08 -15.58
C ARG A 97 -5.74 -12.66 -14.34
N LYS A 98 -6.58 -13.67 -14.59
CA LYS A 98 -7.26 -14.47 -13.57
C LYS A 98 -6.30 -15.43 -12.88
#